data_AF-A0E2D9-F1
#
_entry.id   AF-A0E2D9-F1
#
_cell.length_a   1.000
_cell.length_b   1.000
_cell.length_c   1.000
_cell.angle_alpha   90.00
_cell.angle_beta   90.00
_cell.angle_gamma   90.00
#
_symmetry.space_group_name_H-M   'P 1'
#
loop_
_entity.id
_entity.type
_entity.pdbx_description
1 polymer ?
#
loop_
_entity_poly.entity_id
_entity_poly.type
_entity_poly.pdbx_seq_one_letter_code
_entity_poly.pdbx_strand_id
1 'polypeptide(L)'
;MSRRQAVLTGFTGSGKTTFFNKICKTNQPTQSGGMSLTRQTFLKEAAFGSGFRVLDTPGYGSKSEKIIHAVSVLNALTEGPVNQIFIVVKWERIDLMQDYIKFIVVKFQRFRHLLTIAVTHWDTADLSTIQKNEEQVRKLAASYKINSVIFVSKFDTGEKICAQIDSILDRCQAQDVKLTDAEFYSNFELVELQDEIEFELECKKEDVIQNFRKLANVIRQYIKDFDEKDKSMHEIMHYLALETKKIAENLITDFEIKNNAEFSKLFEYHQNPSLAYLVHFELKKAVMVDIEDIVKLTQQKMKNNEEHFFNFIKACPHCGLIWLKVSGCQYGTTCGNFPDKDDNKFEKYKFHSRYTFNISDKGVSYTENKDFMQKSQITHPKKYVDPSEKNQKKLGCGKEIIWVDIPALSPQQLKELIDPGLMDYFAQEVPKEELRNILMKAQKSVQSQVDQAKSETKVIRL
;
A
#
# COMPACT_ATOMS: atom_id res chain seq x y z
N MET A 1 3.18 15.60 -47.90
CA MET A 1 4.16 14.59 -47.46
C MET A 1 4.19 14.57 -45.95
N SER A 2 4.16 13.39 -45.31
CA SER A 2 4.35 13.33 -43.86
C SER A 2 5.77 13.79 -43.52
N ARG A 3 5.92 14.60 -42.46
CA ARG A 3 7.24 15.05 -42.02
C ARG A 3 7.99 13.87 -41.41
N ARG A 4 9.26 13.72 -41.80
CA ARG A 4 10.13 12.64 -41.28
C ARG A 4 10.40 12.82 -39.78
N GLN A 5 10.49 11.72 -39.05
CA GLN A 5 10.62 11.72 -37.60
C GLN A 5 11.67 10.71 -37.11
N ALA A 6 12.57 11.19 -36.27
CA ALA A 6 13.59 10.42 -35.60
C ALA A 6 13.37 10.47 -34.07
N VAL A 7 13.54 9.33 -33.39
CA VAL A 7 13.45 9.23 -31.93
C VAL A 7 14.83 8.88 -31.38
N LEU A 8 15.32 9.62 -30.39
CA LEU A 8 16.58 9.33 -29.71
C LEU A 8 16.30 8.55 -28.43
N THR A 9 16.87 7.37 -28.29
CA THR A 9 16.72 6.52 -27.11
C THR A 9 18.06 5.98 -26.63
N GLY A 10 18.24 5.69 -25.34
CA GLY A 10 19.55 5.34 -24.79
C GLY A 10 19.67 5.54 -23.29
N PHE A 11 20.72 5.04 -22.66
CA PHE A 11 20.95 5.17 -21.22
C PHE A 11 21.24 6.61 -20.78
N THR A 12 21.01 6.91 -19.49
CA THR A 12 21.45 8.17 -18.88
C THR A 12 22.97 8.34 -19.04
N GLY A 13 23.41 9.54 -19.41
CA GLY A 13 24.83 9.81 -19.67
C GLY A 13 25.35 9.38 -21.04
N SER A 14 24.53 8.81 -21.94
CA SER A 14 24.97 8.40 -23.28
C SER A 14 25.18 9.54 -24.28
N GLY A 15 24.94 10.79 -23.87
CA GLY A 15 25.10 11.97 -24.74
C GLY A 15 23.89 12.31 -25.62
N LYS A 16 22.71 11.72 -25.38
CA LYS A 16 21.46 12.00 -26.12
C LYS A 16 21.12 13.49 -26.23
N THR A 17 21.00 14.19 -25.10
CA THR A 17 20.61 15.60 -25.10
C THR A 17 21.68 16.49 -25.72
N THR A 18 22.97 16.14 -25.60
CA THR A 18 24.06 16.81 -26.33
C THR A 18 23.94 16.60 -27.84
N PHE A 19 23.63 15.37 -28.27
CA PHE A 19 23.36 15.04 -29.67
C PHE A 19 22.16 15.83 -30.20
N PHE A 20 21.06 15.87 -29.45
CA PHE A 20 19.86 16.67 -29.75
C PHE A 20 20.17 18.17 -29.86
N ASN A 21 20.92 18.72 -28.91
CA ASN A 21 21.30 20.13 -28.90
C ASN A 21 22.13 20.51 -30.13
N LYS A 22 23.03 19.62 -30.57
CA LYS A 22 23.84 19.82 -31.78
C LYS A 22 23.00 19.90 -33.05
N ILE A 23 22.05 18.98 -33.23
CA ILE A 23 21.25 18.91 -34.46
C ILE A 23 20.11 19.95 -34.49
N CYS A 24 19.57 20.32 -33.33
CA CYS A 24 18.44 21.26 -33.20
C CYS A 24 18.89 22.70 -32.92
N LYS A 25 20.20 22.95 -32.76
CA LYS A 25 20.78 24.24 -32.35
C LYS A 25 20.10 24.80 -31.09
N THR A 26 19.98 23.94 -30.07
CA THR A 26 19.37 24.26 -28.76
C THR A 26 20.36 24.17 -27.62
N ASN A 27 20.01 24.80 -26.50
CA ASN A 27 20.74 24.71 -25.24
C ASN A 27 19.86 24.09 -24.15
N GLN A 28 19.30 22.90 -24.41
CA GLN A 28 18.60 22.14 -23.37
C GLN A 28 19.58 21.75 -22.27
N PRO A 29 19.18 21.79 -20.98
CA PRO A 29 20.07 21.50 -19.87
C PRO A 29 20.63 20.07 -19.95
N THR A 30 21.95 19.94 -19.81
CA THR A 30 22.68 18.67 -19.76
C THR A 30 23.43 18.57 -18.42
N GLN A 31 23.30 17.49 -17.65
CA GLN A 31 24.23 17.17 -16.55
C GLN A 31 25.01 15.90 -16.84
N SER A 32 26.26 15.89 -16.38
CA SER A 32 27.09 14.70 -16.22
C SER A 32 26.79 14.08 -14.84
N GLY A 33 25.97 13.04 -14.79
CA GLY A 33 25.63 12.35 -13.54
C GLY A 33 24.42 11.44 -13.71
N GLY A 34 24.35 10.34 -12.95
CA GLY A 34 23.38 9.24 -13.11
C GLY A 34 21.90 9.55 -12.84
N MET A 35 21.51 10.84 -12.75
CA MET A 35 20.10 11.23 -12.64
C MET A 35 19.58 11.71 -14.00
N SER A 36 18.36 11.29 -14.37
CA SER A 36 17.70 11.78 -15.59
C SER A 36 17.12 13.17 -15.33
N LEU A 37 17.67 14.20 -15.97
CA LEU A 37 17.09 15.56 -15.99
C LEU A 37 15.93 15.68 -16.97
N THR A 38 15.96 14.91 -18.04
CA THR A 38 14.92 14.91 -19.07
C THR A 38 13.74 14.14 -18.50
N ARG A 39 12.82 14.85 -17.81
CA ARG A 39 11.50 14.33 -17.41
C ARG A 39 10.42 14.60 -18.47
N GLN A 40 10.75 15.38 -19.50
CA GLN A 40 9.84 15.81 -20.56
C GLN A 40 10.41 15.41 -21.92
N THR A 41 9.53 14.97 -22.82
CA THR A 41 9.90 14.62 -24.20
C THR A 41 9.95 15.91 -25.02
N PHE A 42 11.07 16.18 -25.69
CA PHE A 42 11.23 17.38 -26.51
C PHE A 42 11.13 17.03 -27.99
N LEU A 43 10.10 17.56 -28.67
CA LEU A 43 9.96 17.49 -30.12
C LEU A 43 10.48 18.78 -30.75
N LYS A 44 11.46 18.69 -31.65
CA LYS A 44 11.94 19.85 -32.41
C LYS A 44 12.35 19.49 -33.83
N GLU A 45 12.26 20.45 -34.74
CA GLU A 45 12.80 20.32 -36.08
C GLU A 45 14.33 20.47 -36.06
N ALA A 46 15.02 19.61 -36.81
CA ALA A 46 16.45 19.72 -37.01
C ALA A 46 16.78 21.08 -37.65
N ALA A 47 17.75 21.79 -37.08
CA ALA A 47 18.18 23.10 -37.58
C ALA A 47 19.01 23.00 -38.87
N PHE A 48 19.43 21.78 -39.23
CA PHE A 48 20.24 21.45 -40.39
C PHE A 48 19.64 20.27 -41.15
N GLY A 49 20.05 20.09 -42.40
CA GLY A 49 19.58 19.00 -43.25
C GLY A 49 18.19 19.25 -43.83
N SER A 50 17.43 18.18 -44.06
CA SER A 50 16.15 18.24 -44.77
C SER A 50 14.93 18.67 -43.93
N GLY A 51 15.12 19.07 -42.67
CA GLY A 51 14.04 19.50 -41.78
C GLY A 51 13.22 18.37 -41.16
N PHE A 52 13.85 17.23 -40.81
CA PHE A 52 13.19 16.17 -40.05
C PHE A 52 12.95 16.58 -38.59
N ARG A 53 11.96 15.97 -37.95
CA ARG A 53 11.67 16.15 -36.52
C ARG A 53 12.48 15.17 -35.69
N VAL A 54 12.93 15.61 -34.52
CA VAL A 54 13.65 14.80 -33.56
C VAL A 54 12.97 14.85 -32.21
N LEU A 55 12.84 13.68 -31.59
CA LEU A 55 12.36 13.51 -30.22
C LEU A 55 13.51 13.06 -29.32
N ASP A 56 13.83 13.85 -28.30
CA ASP A 56 14.73 13.42 -27.22
C ASP A 56 13.90 12.74 -26.12
N THR A 57 14.23 11.49 -25.78
CA THR A 57 13.57 10.75 -24.69
C THR A 57 14.42 10.72 -23.41
N PRO A 58 13.79 10.56 -22.24
CA PRO A 58 14.52 10.26 -21.01
C PRO A 58 15.44 9.04 -21.14
N GLY A 59 16.48 8.99 -20.31
CA GLY A 59 17.47 7.91 -20.37
C GLY A 59 17.04 6.65 -19.63
N TYR A 60 17.37 5.47 -20.17
CA TYR A 60 17.26 4.21 -19.41
C TYR A 60 18.26 4.19 -18.22
N GLY A 61 17.92 3.47 -17.16
CA GLY A 61 18.80 3.22 -16.01
C GLY A 61 18.60 4.13 -14.79
N SER A 62 17.58 5.00 -14.77
CA SER A 62 17.19 5.69 -13.53
C SER A 62 16.45 4.72 -12.60
N LYS A 63 16.94 4.56 -11.36
CA LYS A 63 16.29 3.73 -10.34
C LYS A 63 14.99 4.33 -9.80
N SER A 64 14.85 5.66 -9.82
CA SER A 64 13.77 6.35 -9.11
C SER A 64 12.55 6.69 -9.98
N GLU A 65 12.62 6.53 -11.30
CA GLU A 65 11.59 7.05 -12.23
C GLU A 65 11.35 6.15 -13.47
N LYS A 66 11.38 4.81 -13.31
CA LYS A 66 11.18 3.85 -14.42
C LYS A 66 9.87 4.10 -15.20
N ILE A 67 8.75 4.39 -14.52
CA ILE A 67 7.45 4.67 -15.17
C ILE A 67 7.48 5.97 -15.98
N ILE A 68 7.98 7.07 -15.40
CA ILE A 68 8.01 8.38 -16.08
C ILE A 68 8.82 8.25 -17.37
N HIS A 69 9.91 7.49 -17.31
CA HIS A 69 10.72 7.18 -18.48
C HIS A 69 9.97 6.32 -19.50
N ALA A 70 9.25 5.30 -19.03
CA ALA A 70 8.42 4.42 -19.86
C ALA A 70 7.35 5.21 -20.64
N VAL A 71 6.58 6.01 -19.91
CA VAL A 71 5.51 6.86 -20.47
C VAL A 71 6.09 7.87 -21.45
N SER A 72 7.26 8.45 -21.16
CA SER A 72 7.89 9.41 -22.07
C SER A 72 8.39 8.77 -23.37
N VAL A 73 9.00 7.59 -23.29
CA VAL A 73 9.41 6.83 -24.49
C VAL A 73 8.17 6.41 -25.28
N LEU A 74 7.10 5.95 -24.62
CA LEU A 74 5.85 5.60 -25.28
C LEU A 74 5.24 6.81 -25.99
N ASN A 75 5.10 7.94 -25.30
CA ASN A 75 4.60 9.19 -25.87
C ASN A 75 5.40 9.61 -27.11
N ALA A 76 6.73 9.51 -27.06
CA ALA A 76 7.59 9.81 -28.20
C ALA A 76 7.32 8.88 -29.41
N LEU A 77 7.06 7.60 -29.16
CA LEU A 77 6.78 6.62 -30.20
C LEU A 77 5.35 6.74 -30.76
N THR A 78 4.41 7.26 -29.97
CA THR A 78 3.00 7.42 -30.37
C THR A 78 2.65 8.81 -30.91
N GLU A 79 3.56 9.79 -30.81
CA GLU A 79 3.36 11.17 -31.31
C GLU A 79 3.11 11.23 -32.83
N GLY A 80 3.54 10.20 -33.57
CA GLY A 80 3.25 10.03 -34.98
C GLY A 80 4.11 8.94 -35.63
N PRO A 81 3.99 8.74 -36.95
CA PRO A 81 4.78 7.76 -37.68
C PRO A 81 6.28 8.02 -37.52
N VAL A 82 7.03 7.01 -37.06
CA VAL A 82 8.47 7.09 -36.82
C VAL A 82 9.23 6.52 -38.03
N ASN A 83 10.21 7.25 -38.55
CA ASN A 83 11.09 6.75 -39.61
C ASN A 83 12.28 5.98 -39.04
N GLN A 84 12.85 6.45 -37.92
CA GLN A 84 14.02 5.83 -37.31
C GLN A 84 14.07 6.07 -35.80
N ILE A 85 14.55 5.07 -35.07
CA ILE A 85 14.87 5.10 -33.66
C ILE A 85 16.39 4.98 -33.53
N PHE A 86 17.03 6.02 -33.03
CA PHE A 86 18.47 6.06 -32.79
C PHE A 86 18.77 5.59 -31.38
N ILE A 87 19.45 4.45 -31.27
CA ILE A 87 20.02 3.93 -30.04
C ILE A 87 21.33 4.69 -29.78
N VAL A 88 21.27 5.70 -28.93
CA VAL A 88 22.40 6.55 -28.57
C VAL A 88 23.20 5.90 -27.45
N VAL A 89 24.41 5.48 -27.78
CA VAL A 89 25.36 4.83 -26.88
C VAL A 89 26.66 5.64 -26.83
N LYS A 90 27.26 5.72 -25.64
CA LYS A 90 28.58 6.33 -25.49
C LYS A 90 29.66 5.35 -25.91
N TRP A 91 30.69 5.83 -26.61
CA TRP A 91 31.88 5.04 -26.91
C TRP A 91 32.59 4.63 -25.63
N GLU A 92 32.67 3.32 -25.41
CA GLU A 92 33.36 2.65 -24.30
C GLU A 92 33.87 1.28 -24.78
N ARG A 93 34.25 0.39 -23.85
CA ARG A 93 34.61 -0.98 -24.21
C ARG A 93 33.43 -1.69 -24.89
N ILE A 94 33.71 -2.44 -25.94
CA ILE A 94 32.69 -3.05 -26.83
C ILE A 94 31.75 -3.97 -26.07
N ASP A 95 32.24 -4.71 -25.08
CA ASP A 95 31.47 -5.55 -24.16
C ASP A 95 30.38 -4.75 -23.45
N LEU A 96 30.71 -3.59 -22.88
CA LEU A 96 29.73 -2.73 -22.20
C LEU A 96 28.73 -2.13 -23.18
N MET A 97 29.20 -1.68 -24.34
CA MET A 97 28.31 -1.18 -25.40
C MET A 97 27.36 -2.28 -25.89
N GLN A 98 27.84 -3.50 -26.02
CA GLN A 98 27.05 -4.66 -26.45
C GLN A 98 25.91 -4.93 -25.48
N ASP A 99 26.14 -4.86 -24.17
CA ASP A 99 25.08 -5.05 -23.18
C ASP A 99 24.02 -3.94 -23.28
N TYR A 100 24.44 -2.68 -23.44
CA TYR A 100 23.50 -1.56 -23.62
C TYR A 100 22.71 -1.64 -24.92
N ILE A 101 23.36 -2.00 -26.02
CA ILE A 101 22.69 -2.19 -27.32
C ILE A 101 21.70 -3.33 -27.20
N LYS A 102 22.13 -4.50 -26.69
CA LYS A 102 21.28 -5.67 -26.50
C LYS A 102 20.04 -5.32 -25.67
N PHE A 103 20.23 -4.60 -24.57
CA PHE A 103 19.16 -4.18 -23.68
C PHE A 103 18.03 -3.43 -24.39
N ILE A 104 18.39 -2.51 -25.30
CA ILE A 104 17.42 -1.69 -26.04
C ILE A 104 16.87 -2.46 -27.25
N VAL A 105 17.72 -3.18 -27.98
CA VAL A 105 17.32 -3.96 -29.18
C VAL A 105 16.25 -4.99 -28.84
N VAL A 106 16.37 -5.70 -27.71
CA VAL A 106 15.36 -6.68 -27.27
C VAL A 106 13.99 -6.02 -27.09
N LYS A 107 13.96 -4.79 -26.55
CA LYS A 107 12.71 -4.04 -26.31
C LYS A 107 12.05 -3.57 -27.60
N PHE A 108 12.85 -3.34 -28.63
CA PHE A 108 12.40 -2.93 -29.96
C PHE A 108 12.48 -4.04 -31.00
N GLN A 109 12.44 -5.33 -30.59
CA GLN A 109 12.67 -6.47 -31.48
C GLN A 109 11.73 -6.46 -32.71
N ARG A 110 10.45 -6.10 -32.52
CA ARG A 110 9.45 -5.98 -33.60
C ARG A 110 9.74 -4.83 -34.55
N PHE A 111 10.44 -3.81 -34.08
CA PHE A 111 10.78 -2.59 -34.83
C PHE A 111 12.27 -2.53 -35.17
N ARG A 112 12.97 -3.68 -35.20
CA ARG A 112 14.42 -3.74 -35.39
C ARG A 112 14.91 -3.05 -36.67
N HIS A 113 14.10 -3.05 -37.72
CA HIS A 113 14.39 -2.40 -39.00
C HIS A 113 14.38 -0.88 -38.92
N LEU A 114 13.75 -0.31 -37.88
CA LEU A 114 13.76 1.12 -37.58
C LEU A 114 14.94 1.53 -36.67
N LEU A 115 15.81 0.60 -36.25
CA LEU A 115 16.89 0.90 -35.32
C LEU A 115 18.14 1.39 -36.07
N THR A 116 18.77 2.45 -35.58
CA THR A 116 20.12 2.89 -35.94
C THR A 116 20.94 3.00 -34.67
N ILE A 117 22.20 2.56 -34.68
CA ILE A 117 23.10 2.81 -33.53
C ILE A 117 23.81 4.15 -33.75
N ALA A 118 23.73 5.04 -32.76
CA ALA A 118 24.47 6.29 -32.73
C ALA A 118 25.53 6.25 -31.63
N VAL A 119 26.80 6.12 -32.01
CA VAL A 119 27.91 6.10 -31.07
C VAL A 119 28.40 7.52 -30.82
N THR A 120 28.21 8.03 -29.61
CA THR A 120 28.68 9.35 -29.18
C THR A 120 30.04 9.25 -28.51
N HIS A 121 30.68 10.40 -28.23
CA HIS A 121 32.02 10.46 -27.64
C HIS A 121 33.07 9.74 -28.49
N TRP A 122 32.85 9.63 -29.80
CA TRP A 122 33.79 8.93 -30.69
C TRP A 122 35.17 9.61 -30.74
N ASP A 123 35.27 10.87 -30.33
CA ASP A 123 36.55 11.58 -30.17
C ASP A 123 37.46 11.00 -29.07
N THR A 124 36.94 10.16 -28.18
CA THR A 124 37.76 9.48 -27.15
C THR A 124 38.30 8.13 -27.62
N ALA A 125 37.96 7.69 -28.84
CA ALA A 125 38.53 6.48 -29.42
C ALA A 125 40.01 6.66 -29.74
N ASP A 126 40.80 5.62 -29.48
CA ASP A 126 42.22 5.61 -29.83
C ASP A 126 42.37 5.62 -31.37
N LEU A 127 43.06 6.64 -31.87
CA LEU A 127 43.35 6.83 -33.30
C LEU A 127 44.04 5.62 -33.93
N SER A 128 44.87 4.90 -33.16
CA SER A 128 45.60 3.73 -33.65
C SER A 128 44.68 2.53 -33.93
N THR A 129 43.49 2.48 -33.32
CA THR A 129 42.55 1.36 -33.42
C THR A 129 41.18 1.77 -33.98
N ILE A 130 41.01 3.03 -34.40
CA ILE A 130 39.71 3.62 -34.76
C ILE A 130 38.98 2.84 -35.87
N GLN A 131 39.69 2.40 -36.91
CA GLN A 131 39.10 1.62 -38.02
C GLN A 131 38.66 0.23 -37.55
N LYS A 132 39.47 -0.43 -36.72
CA LYS A 132 39.15 -1.74 -36.15
C LYS A 132 37.94 -1.65 -35.22
N ASN A 133 37.88 -0.61 -34.39
CA ASN A 133 36.77 -0.33 -33.50
C ASN A 133 35.48 -0.05 -34.28
N GLU A 134 35.57 0.73 -35.36
CA GLU A 134 34.44 0.99 -36.26
C GLU A 134 33.89 -0.30 -36.86
N GLU A 135 34.77 -1.15 -37.39
CA GLU A 135 34.40 -2.44 -37.97
C GLU A 135 33.75 -3.36 -36.92
N GLN A 136 34.27 -3.37 -35.69
CA GLN A 136 33.69 -4.16 -34.59
C GLN A 136 32.29 -3.68 -34.19
N VAL A 137 32.08 -2.36 -34.07
CA VAL A 137 30.76 -1.80 -33.79
C VAL A 137 29.79 -2.12 -34.93
N ARG A 138 30.22 -2.02 -36.19
CA ARG A 138 29.38 -2.38 -37.35
C ARG A 138 29.06 -3.88 -37.37
N LYS A 139 30.01 -4.75 -37.02
CA LYS A 139 29.77 -6.20 -36.85
C LYS A 139 28.78 -6.49 -35.73
N LEU A 140 28.88 -5.76 -34.61
CA LEU A 140 27.92 -5.85 -33.51
C LEU A 140 26.52 -5.39 -33.93
N ALA A 141 26.41 -4.29 -34.68
CA ALA A 141 25.13 -3.85 -35.23
C ALA A 141 24.52 -4.91 -36.17
N ALA A 142 25.35 -5.47 -37.06
CA ALA A 142 24.94 -6.49 -38.02
C ALA A 142 24.47 -7.78 -37.35
N SER A 143 25.06 -8.18 -36.21
CA SER A 143 24.61 -9.36 -35.46
C SER A 143 23.18 -9.21 -34.93
N TYR A 144 22.74 -7.97 -34.66
CA TYR A 144 21.36 -7.62 -34.32
C TYR A 144 20.48 -7.29 -35.54
N LYS A 145 20.99 -7.48 -36.76
CA LYS A 145 20.33 -7.11 -38.03
C LYS A 145 20.02 -5.61 -38.14
N ILE A 146 20.89 -4.78 -37.57
CA ILE A 146 20.86 -3.33 -37.67
C ILE A 146 21.83 -2.91 -38.78
N ASN A 147 21.31 -2.25 -39.82
CA ASN A 147 22.08 -1.94 -41.03
C ASN A 147 22.70 -0.53 -41.03
N SER A 148 22.43 0.27 -40.00
CA SER A 148 22.85 1.66 -39.90
C SER A 148 23.57 1.93 -38.57
N VAL A 149 24.74 2.54 -38.69
CA VAL A 149 25.54 3.03 -37.56
C VAL A 149 26.08 4.40 -37.92
N ILE A 150 25.96 5.36 -37.01
CA ILE A 150 26.60 6.67 -37.10
C ILE A 150 27.57 6.86 -35.94
N PHE A 151 28.67 7.55 -36.21
CA PHE A 151 29.71 7.86 -35.24
C PHE A 151 29.77 9.37 -35.06
N VAL A 152 29.66 9.83 -33.82
CA VAL A 152 29.54 11.24 -33.47
C VAL A 152 30.58 11.62 -32.41
N SER A 153 31.40 12.58 -32.78
CA SER A 153 32.44 13.21 -31.98
C SER A 153 31.97 14.57 -31.45
N LYS A 154 32.60 15.07 -30.38
CA LYS A 154 32.39 16.45 -29.92
C LYS A 154 32.73 17.50 -30.98
N PHE A 155 33.62 17.18 -31.93
CA PHE A 155 34.04 18.08 -33.01
C PHE A 155 33.13 18.05 -34.25
N ASP A 156 32.23 17.07 -34.35
CA ASP A 156 31.29 17.02 -35.47
C ASP A 156 30.25 18.14 -35.37
N THR A 157 30.01 18.83 -36.49
CA THR A 157 29.01 19.88 -36.63
C THR A 157 27.61 19.29 -36.81
N GLY A 158 26.58 20.10 -36.52
CA GLY A 158 25.18 19.68 -36.70
C GLY A 158 24.87 19.31 -38.16
N GLU A 159 25.47 20.03 -39.13
CA GLU A 159 25.33 19.75 -40.56
C GLU A 159 25.84 18.36 -40.93
N LYS A 160 27.04 17.99 -40.45
CA LYS A 160 27.63 16.68 -40.72
C LYS A 160 26.80 15.55 -40.13
N ILE A 161 26.26 15.74 -38.93
CA ILE A 161 25.41 14.75 -38.25
C ILE A 161 24.07 14.63 -39.00
N CYS A 162 23.42 15.75 -39.32
CA CYS A 162 22.14 15.75 -40.04
C CYS A 162 22.27 15.14 -41.45
N ALA A 163 23.37 15.38 -42.17
CA ALA A 163 23.59 14.76 -43.48
C ALA A 163 23.64 13.22 -43.41
N GLN A 164 24.26 12.66 -42.37
CA GLN A 164 24.25 11.21 -42.13
C GLN A 164 22.83 10.72 -41.79
N ILE A 165 22.11 11.45 -40.94
CA ILE A 165 20.72 11.11 -40.58
C ILE A 165 19.81 11.15 -41.82
N ASP A 166 19.88 12.20 -42.64
CA ASP A 166 19.10 12.34 -43.88
C ASP A 166 19.33 11.13 -44.81
N SER A 167 20.58 10.73 -45.00
CA SER A 167 20.92 9.56 -45.82
C SER A 167 20.30 8.24 -45.32
N ILE A 168 20.03 8.13 -44.02
CA ILE A 168 19.34 6.99 -43.42
C ILE A 168 17.84 7.15 -43.64
N LEU A 169 17.30 8.30 -43.27
CA LEU A 169 15.87 8.58 -43.35
C LEU A 169 15.33 8.53 -44.79
N ASP A 170 16.13 8.86 -45.80
CA ASP A 170 15.78 8.76 -47.23
C ASP A 170 15.44 7.31 -47.66
N ARG A 171 15.95 6.31 -46.94
CA ARG A 171 15.76 4.88 -47.22
C ARG A 171 14.70 4.24 -46.34
N CYS A 172 14.11 4.99 -45.41
CA CYS A 172 13.22 4.45 -44.37
C CYS A 172 11.78 4.92 -44.54
N GLN A 173 10.86 3.96 -44.55
CA GLN A 173 9.43 4.24 -44.50
C GLN A 173 9.00 4.55 -43.07
N ALA A 174 8.15 5.57 -42.91
CA ALA A 174 7.59 5.90 -41.60
C ALA A 174 6.56 4.83 -41.18
N GLN A 175 6.61 4.42 -39.91
CA GLN A 175 5.73 3.41 -39.35
C GLN A 175 5.16 3.86 -38.01
N ASP A 176 3.89 3.56 -37.75
CA ASP A 176 3.29 3.74 -36.43
C ASP A 176 3.85 2.71 -35.44
N VAL A 177 4.50 3.17 -34.38
CA VAL A 177 5.05 2.31 -33.33
C VAL A 177 4.04 2.23 -32.19
N LYS A 178 3.24 1.16 -32.19
CA LYS A 178 2.26 0.87 -31.13
C LYS A 178 2.69 -0.34 -30.32
N LEU A 179 3.16 -0.12 -29.09
CA LEU A 179 3.46 -1.20 -28.15
C LEU A 179 2.17 -1.85 -27.64
N THR A 180 2.18 -3.17 -27.48
CA THR A 180 1.15 -3.88 -26.70
C THR A 180 1.39 -3.67 -25.20
N ASP A 181 0.39 -3.90 -24.36
CA ASP A 181 0.53 -3.80 -22.91
C ASP A 181 1.65 -4.72 -22.41
N ALA A 182 1.67 -5.98 -22.86
CA ALA A 182 2.73 -6.93 -22.50
C ALA A 182 4.13 -6.42 -22.89
N GLU A 183 4.29 -5.87 -24.10
CA GLU A 183 5.55 -5.25 -24.52
C GLU A 183 5.87 -4.02 -23.66
N PHE A 184 4.89 -3.19 -23.28
CA PHE A 184 5.13 -2.04 -22.41
C PHE A 184 5.65 -2.48 -21.03
N TYR A 185 4.97 -3.40 -20.35
CA TYR A 185 5.40 -3.89 -19.03
C TYR A 185 6.76 -4.59 -19.09
N SER A 186 7.02 -5.42 -20.11
CA SER A 186 8.31 -6.09 -20.27
C SER A 186 9.44 -5.14 -20.69
N ASN A 187 9.14 -4.14 -21.52
CA ASN A 187 10.15 -3.21 -22.04
C ASN A 187 10.63 -2.20 -21.00
N PHE A 188 9.92 -2.03 -19.89
CA PHE A 188 10.24 -1.04 -18.89
C PHE A 188 10.44 -1.63 -17.49
N GLU A 189 10.61 -2.96 -17.38
CA GLU A 189 10.87 -3.68 -16.11
C GLU A 189 9.85 -3.33 -15.02
N LEU A 190 8.60 -3.09 -15.42
CA LEU A 190 7.54 -2.70 -14.47
C LEU A 190 7.10 -3.88 -13.60
N VAL A 191 7.30 -5.11 -14.08
CA VAL A 191 7.05 -6.34 -13.29
C VAL A 191 8.03 -6.46 -12.12
N GLU A 192 9.32 -6.23 -12.35
CA GLU A 192 10.33 -6.28 -11.29
C GLU A 192 10.10 -5.19 -10.23
N LEU A 193 9.66 -4.00 -10.66
CA LEU A 193 9.34 -2.91 -9.74
C LEU A 193 8.11 -3.23 -8.88
N GLN A 194 7.15 -3.97 -9.42
CA GLN A 194 5.98 -4.45 -8.67
C GLN A 194 6.41 -5.47 -7.61
N ASP A 195 7.19 -6.48 -8.00
CA ASP A 195 7.71 -7.51 -7.09
C ASP A 195 8.56 -6.88 -5.96
N GLU A 196 9.36 -5.86 -6.28
CA GLU A 196 10.14 -5.11 -5.28
C GLU A 196 9.26 -4.42 -4.23
N ILE A 197 8.18 -3.76 -4.66
CA ILE A 197 7.26 -3.06 -3.74
C ILE A 197 6.48 -4.07 -2.88
N GLU A 198 6.00 -5.16 -3.49
CA GLU A 198 5.34 -6.25 -2.76
C GLU A 198 6.27 -6.86 -1.70
N PHE A 199 7.52 -7.15 -2.07
CA PHE A 199 8.52 -7.68 -1.15
C PHE A 199 8.83 -6.71 -0.01
N GLU A 200 8.99 -5.41 -0.30
CA GLU A 200 9.25 -4.39 0.73
C GLU A 200 8.10 -4.29 1.75
N LEU A 201 6.86 -4.29 1.27
CA LEU A 201 5.69 -4.30 2.14
C LEU A 201 5.59 -5.56 2.98
N GLU A 202 5.94 -6.71 2.41
CA GLU A 202 5.96 -7.99 3.13
C GLU A 202 6.98 -7.98 4.29
N CYS A 203 8.18 -7.46 4.05
CA CYS A 203 9.19 -7.30 5.09
C CYS A 203 8.70 -6.37 6.22
N LYS A 204 8.14 -5.20 5.87
CA LYS A 204 7.61 -4.25 6.87
C LYS A 204 6.41 -4.85 7.64
N LYS A 205 5.57 -5.64 6.98
CA LYS A 205 4.44 -6.36 7.60
C LYS A 205 4.94 -7.34 8.65
N GLU A 206 5.96 -8.13 8.31
CA GLU A 206 6.56 -9.10 9.24
C GLU A 206 7.17 -8.40 10.46
N ASP A 207 7.83 -7.25 10.29
CA ASP A 207 8.35 -6.46 11.41
C ASP A 207 7.25 -6.03 12.39
N VAL A 208 6.10 -5.58 11.90
CA VAL A 208 4.96 -5.22 12.75
C VAL A 208 4.43 -6.44 13.50
N ILE A 209 4.28 -7.57 12.81
CA ILE A 209 3.82 -8.84 13.42
C ILE A 209 4.78 -9.26 14.53
N GLN A 210 6.08 -9.25 14.27
CA GLN A 210 7.10 -9.65 15.26
C GLN A 210 7.13 -8.69 16.47
N ASN A 211 6.98 -7.40 16.24
CA ASN A 211 6.90 -6.41 17.32
C ASN A 211 5.64 -6.61 18.18
N PHE A 212 4.49 -6.85 17.57
CA PHE A 212 3.28 -7.16 18.32
C PHE A 212 3.41 -8.47 19.10
N ARG A 213 3.98 -9.53 18.49
CA ARG A 213 4.24 -10.81 19.17
C ARG A 213 5.11 -10.66 20.41
N LYS A 214 6.13 -9.80 20.37
CA LYS A 214 6.96 -9.50 21.55
C LYS A 214 6.12 -8.88 22.66
N LEU A 215 5.29 -7.88 22.35
CA LEU A 215 4.36 -7.27 23.32
C LEU A 215 3.36 -8.29 23.85
N ALA A 216 2.77 -9.11 22.97
CA ALA A 216 1.83 -10.15 23.32
C ALA A 216 2.45 -11.20 24.25
N ASN A 217 3.71 -11.57 24.05
CA ASN A 217 4.44 -12.45 24.95
C ASN A 217 4.60 -11.85 26.35
N VAL A 218 4.93 -10.56 26.46
CA VAL A 218 5.01 -9.86 27.76
C VAL A 218 3.67 -9.88 28.47
N ILE A 219 2.58 -9.59 27.76
CA ILE A 219 1.21 -9.59 28.31
C ILE A 219 0.82 -11.00 28.75
N ARG A 220 1.11 -12.03 27.93
CA ARG A 220 0.87 -13.43 28.28
C ARG A 220 1.62 -13.83 29.55
N GLN A 221 2.88 -13.43 29.68
CA GLN A 221 3.67 -13.73 30.87
C GLN A 221 3.11 -13.05 32.11
N TYR A 222 2.74 -11.77 31.99
CA TYR A 222 2.09 -11.01 33.07
C TYR A 222 0.79 -11.69 33.56
N ILE A 223 -0.06 -12.17 32.64
CA ILE A 223 -1.29 -12.89 33.00
C ILE A 223 -0.99 -14.24 33.68
N LYS A 224 0.05 -14.95 33.25
CA LYS A 224 0.44 -16.26 33.82
C LYS A 224 0.97 -16.16 35.24
N ASP A 225 1.84 -15.18 35.48
CA ASP A 225 2.54 -14.99 36.76
C ASP A 225 1.61 -14.43 37.85
N PHE A 226 0.36 -14.15 37.51
CA PHE A 226 -0.61 -13.53 38.39
C PHE A 226 -1.22 -14.48 39.43
N ASP A 227 -1.36 -14.01 40.68
CA ASP A 227 -1.99 -14.74 41.79
C ASP A 227 -3.52 -14.63 41.75
N GLU A 228 -4.19 -15.76 41.51
CA GLU A 228 -5.65 -15.88 41.38
C GLU A 228 -6.44 -15.46 42.65
N LYS A 229 -5.76 -15.23 43.78
CA LYS A 229 -6.40 -14.80 45.03
C LYS A 229 -6.76 -13.31 45.10
N ASP A 230 -6.19 -12.46 44.23
CA ASP A 230 -6.48 -11.03 44.23
C ASP A 230 -7.73 -10.71 43.38
N LYS A 231 -8.85 -10.41 44.06
CA LYS A 231 -10.13 -10.10 43.41
C LYS A 231 -10.09 -8.85 42.54
N SER A 232 -9.27 -7.84 42.90
CA SER A 232 -9.18 -6.57 42.18
C SER A 232 -8.55 -6.70 40.79
N MET A 233 -7.89 -7.82 40.55
CA MET A 233 -7.04 -8.03 39.39
C MET A 233 -7.76 -8.67 38.20
N HIS A 234 -8.94 -9.25 38.41
CA HIS A 234 -9.80 -9.66 37.30
C HIS A 234 -10.26 -8.47 36.46
N GLU A 235 -10.53 -7.32 37.12
CA GLU A 235 -10.89 -6.09 36.43
C GLU A 235 -9.71 -5.57 35.61
N ILE A 236 -8.50 -5.56 36.19
CA ILE A 236 -7.26 -5.16 35.51
C ILE A 236 -7.00 -6.05 34.29
N MET A 237 -7.18 -7.36 34.43
CA MET A 237 -7.04 -8.35 33.34
C MET A 237 -8.02 -8.08 32.19
N HIS A 238 -9.28 -7.75 32.49
CA HIS A 238 -10.26 -7.39 31.47
C HIS A 238 -9.84 -6.12 30.70
N TYR A 239 -9.47 -5.05 31.42
CA TYR A 239 -9.03 -3.81 30.78
C TYR A 239 -7.72 -3.99 30.01
N LEU A 240 -6.80 -4.85 30.46
CA LEU A 240 -5.57 -5.18 29.74
C LEU A 240 -5.87 -5.88 28.41
N ALA A 241 -6.84 -6.80 28.38
CA ALA A 241 -7.26 -7.46 27.14
C ALA A 241 -7.89 -6.46 26.13
N LEU A 242 -8.67 -5.49 26.61
CA LEU A 242 -9.21 -4.41 25.78
C LEU A 242 -8.09 -3.49 25.26
N GLU A 243 -7.16 -3.10 26.12
CA GLU A 243 -6.02 -2.25 25.72
C GLU A 243 -5.13 -2.97 24.69
N THR A 244 -4.95 -4.28 24.83
CA THR A 244 -4.23 -5.11 23.84
C THR A 244 -4.88 -5.03 22.45
N LYS A 245 -6.21 -5.13 22.38
CA LYS A 245 -6.96 -4.99 21.11
C LYS A 245 -6.76 -3.60 20.51
N LYS A 246 -6.84 -2.56 21.34
CA LYS A 246 -6.63 -1.18 20.91
C LYS A 246 -5.21 -0.94 20.39
N ILE A 247 -4.19 -1.49 21.05
CA ILE A 247 -2.79 -1.41 20.59
C ILE A 247 -2.65 -2.06 19.22
N ALA A 248 -3.25 -3.25 19.02
CA ALA A 248 -3.22 -3.93 17.73
C ALA A 248 -3.92 -3.13 16.61
N GLU A 249 -5.11 -2.58 16.87
CA GLU A 249 -5.83 -1.74 15.91
C GLU A 249 -5.03 -0.49 15.52
N ASN A 250 -4.40 0.16 16.51
CA ASN A 250 -3.52 1.30 16.26
C ASN A 250 -2.29 0.89 15.44
N LEU A 251 -1.65 -0.24 15.73
CA LEU A 251 -0.50 -0.73 14.96
C LEU A 251 -0.84 -1.01 13.50
N ILE A 252 -2.00 -1.63 13.26
CA ILE A 252 -2.49 -1.90 11.89
C ILE A 252 -2.76 -0.57 11.17
N THR A 253 -3.46 0.36 11.82
CA THR A 253 -3.78 1.68 11.25
C THR A 253 -2.51 2.48 10.96
N ASP A 254 -1.56 2.51 11.89
CA ASP A 254 -0.28 3.20 11.71
C ASP A 254 0.55 2.61 10.58
N PHE A 255 0.51 1.29 10.40
CA PHE A 255 1.18 0.61 9.28
C PHE A 255 0.60 1.08 7.93
N GLU A 256 -0.72 1.20 7.81
CA GLU A 256 -1.36 1.70 6.59
C GLU A 256 -0.97 3.15 6.30
N ILE A 257 -1.05 4.02 7.31
CA ILE A 257 -0.74 5.44 7.17
C ILE A 257 0.72 5.63 6.75
N LYS A 258 1.65 4.93 7.41
CA LYS A 258 3.10 5.06 7.13
C LYS A 258 3.49 4.58 5.74
N ASN A 259 2.80 3.57 5.21
CA ASN A 259 3.10 2.95 3.92
C ASN A 259 2.11 3.33 2.81
N ASN A 260 1.32 4.39 3.01
CA ASN A 260 0.28 4.81 2.06
C ASN A 260 0.85 5.13 0.66
N ALA A 261 2.11 5.58 0.58
CA ALA A 261 2.77 5.85 -0.70
C ALA A 261 3.01 4.56 -1.50
N GLU A 262 3.48 3.50 -0.85
CA GLU A 262 3.69 2.17 -1.43
C GLU A 262 2.37 1.52 -1.83
N PHE A 263 1.33 1.63 -0.99
CA PHE A 263 -0.03 1.19 -1.34
C PHE A 263 -0.59 1.93 -2.56
N SER A 264 -0.36 3.25 -2.65
CA SER A 264 -0.79 4.06 -3.79
C SER A 264 -0.11 3.61 -5.08
N LYS A 265 1.20 3.32 -5.02
CA LYS A 265 1.94 2.77 -6.16
C LYS A 265 1.35 1.43 -6.62
N LEU A 266 1.11 0.49 -5.71
CA LEU A 266 0.48 -0.80 -6.07
C LEU A 266 -0.92 -0.65 -6.67
N PHE A 267 -1.71 0.30 -6.16
CA PHE A 267 -3.03 0.61 -6.72
C PHE A 267 -2.93 1.12 -8.16
N GLU A 268 -1.98 2.00 -8.44
CA GLU A 268 -1.69 2.49 -9.80
C GLU A 268 -1.27 1.36 -10.74
N TYR A 269 -0.49 0.38 -10.26
CA TYR A 269 -0.03 -0.75 -11.10
C TYR A 269 -1.12 -1.77 -11.41
N HIS A 270 -1.93 -2.16 -10.42
CA HIS A 270 -2.89 -3.25 -10.59
C HIS A 270 -4.28 -2.81 -11.03
N GLN A 271 -4.59 -1.51 -10.97
CA GLN A 271 -5.96 -1.00 -11.03
C GLN A 271 -6.94 -1.75 -10.11
N ASN A 272 -6.41 -2.47 -9.11
CA ASN A 272 -7.15 -3.39 -8.28
C ASN A 272 -6.91 -3.03 -6.80
N PRO A 273 -7.90 -2.40 -6.14
CA PRO A 273 -7.81 -2.09 -4.72
C PRO A 273 -7.58 -3.31 -3.84
N SER A 274 -7.91 -4.51 -4.33
CA SER A 274 -7.86 -5.75 -3.53
C SER A 274 -6.48 -6.03 -2.92
N LEU A 275 -5.37 -5.60 -3.51
CA LEU A 275 -4.04 -5.91 -2.96
C LEU A 275 -3.79 -5.21 -1.61
N ALA A 276 -4.14 -3.93 -1.49
CA ALA A 276 -4.04 -3.21 -0.22
C ALA A 276 -4.98 -3.81 0.84
N TYR A 277 -6.19 -4.20 0.43
CA TYR A 277 -7.12 -4.93 1.30
C TYR A 277 -6.58 -6.29 1.75
N LEU A 278 -5.84 -7.01 0.89
CA LEU A 278 -5.22 -8.28 1.23
C LEU A 278 -4.10 -8.10 2.26
N VAL A 279 -3.21 -7.12 2.08
CA VAL A 279 -2.13 -6.83 3.05
C VAL A 279 -2.72 -6.44 4.42
N HIS A 280 -3.73 -5.57 4.44
CA HIS A 280 -4.46 -5.23 5.68
C HIS A 280 -5.05 -6.49 6.34
N PHE A 281 -5.77 -7.28 5.56
CA PHE A 281 -6.47 -8.46 6.06
C PHE A 281 -5.49 -9.50 6.62
N GLU A 282 -4.37 -9.74 5.94
CA GLU A 282 -3.33 -10.65 6.38
C GLU A 282 -2.64 -10.18 7.66
N LEU A 283 -2.27 -8.90 7.74
CA LEU A 283 -1.69 -8.32 8.95
C LEU A 283 -2.67 -8.45 10.12
N LYS A 284 -3.94 -8.04 9.92
CA LYS A 284 -4.99 -8.16 10.94
C LYS A 284 -5.18 -9.61 11.38
N LYS A 285 -5.25 -10.55 10.44
CA LYS A 285 -5.38 -11.98 10.73
C LYS A 285 -4.21 -12.48 11.58
N ALA A 286 -2.98 -12.11 11.23
CA ALA A 286 -1.79 -12.54 11.97
C ALA A 286 -1.79 -12.00 13.42
N VAL A 287 -2.13 -10.73 13.60
CA VAL A 287 -2.20 -10.06 14.91
C VAL A 287 -3.36 -10.59 15.77
N MET A 288 -4.50 -10.91 15.15
CA MET A 288 -5.68 -11.44 15.85
C MET A 288 -5.44 -12.80 16.50
N VAL A 289 -4.55 -13.64 15.96
CA VAL A 289 -4.16 -14.91 16.60
C VAL A 289 -3.61 -14.66 18.01
N ASP A 290 -2.69 -13.72 18.16
CA ASP A 290 -2.09 -13.37 19.46
C ASP A 290 -3.12 -12.75 20.42
N ILE A 291 -4.04 -11.91 19.92
CA ILE A 291 -5.14 -11.35 20.72
C ILE A 291 -6.06 -12.45 21.24
N GLU A 292 -6.47 -13.38 20.37
CA GLU A 292 -7.35 -14.47 20.77
C GLU A 292 -6.73 -15.32 21.87
N ASP A 293 -5.43 -15.57 21.79
CA ASP A 293 -4.71 -16.33 22.81
C ASP A 293 -4.62 -15.57 24.13
N ILE A 294 -4.39 -14.25 24.11
CA ILE A 294 -4.45 -13.39 25.30
C ILE A 294 -5.86 -13.44 25.91
N VAL A 295 -6.91 -13.24 25.11
CA VAL A 295 -8.29 -13.26 25.59
C VAL A 295 -8.64 -14.60 26.21
N LYS A 296 -8.26 -15.72 25.57
CA LYS A 296 -8.47 -17.07 26.12
C LYS A 296 -7.76 -17.25 27.46
N LEU A 297 -6.50 -16.81 27.56
CA LEU A 297 -5.72 -16.91 28.79
C LEU A 297 -6.32 -16.08 29.92
N THR A 298 -6.72 -14.84 29.63
CA THR A 298 -7.43 -13.97 30.57
C THR A 298 -8.72 -14.63 31.05
N GLN A 299 -9.54 -15.15 30.13
CA GLN A 299 -10.79 -15.84 30.47
C GLN A 299 -10.57 -17.09 31.35
N GLN A 300 -9.51 -17.86 31.08
CA GLN A 300 -9.17 -19.03 31.90
C GLN A 300 -8.83 -18.63 33.33
N LYS A 301 -8.03 -17.58 33.52
CA LYS A 301 -7.68 -17.04 34.85
C LYS A 301 -8.89 -16.48 35.59
N MET A 302 -9.87 -15.92 34.88
CA MET A 302 -11.08 -15.35 35.49
C MET A 302 -12.22 -16.36 35.70
N LYS A 303 -12.09 -17.62 35.24
CA LYS A 303 -13.21 -18.59 35.19
C LYS A 303 -13.85 -18.87 36.55
N ASN A 304 -13.06 -18.84 37.62
CA ASN A 304 -13.52 -19.14 38.98
C ASN A 304 -13.92 -17.88 39.78
N ASN A 305 -13.87 -16.69 39.17
CA ASN A 305 -14.26 -15.46 39.85
C ASN A 305 -15.79 -15.31 39.84
N GLU A 306 -16.40 -15.23 41.02
CA GLU A 306 -17.84 -14.96 41.20
C GLU A 306 -18.30 -13.66 40.51
N GLU A 307 -17.42 -12.66 40.40
CA GLU A 307 -17.69 -11.37 39.73
C GLU A 307 -17.41 -11.38 38.23
N HIS A 308 -17.01 -12.52 37.65
CA HIS A 308 -16.81 -12.63 36.22
C HIS A 308 -18.13 -12.46 35.45
N PHE A 309 -18.10 -11.77 34.30
CA PHE A 309 -19.31 -11.45 33.53
C PHE A 309 -20.12 -12.70 33.11
N PHE A 310 -19.46 -13.86 32.96
CA PHE A 310 -20.15 -15.13 32.70
C PHE A 310 -21.10 -15.56 33.84
N ASN A 311 -20.89 -15.13 35.08
CA ASN A 311 -21.84 -15.38 36.17
C ASN A 311 -23.07 -14.47 36.12
N PHE A 312 -23.02 -13.42 35.30
CA PHE A 312 -24.16 -12.57 35.02
C PHE A 312 -24.93 -13.03 33.79
N ILE A 313 -24.44 -13.99 33.01
CA ILE A 313 -25.14 -14.53 31.83
C ILE A 313 -25.47 -16.00 32.08
N LYS A 314 -26.75 -16.32 32.28
CA LYS A 314 -27.19 -17.68 32.60
C LYS A 314 -28.45 -18.07 31.84
N ALA A 315 -28.57 -19.34 31.49
CA ALA A 315 -29.80 -19.88 30.89
C ALA A 315 -30.81 -20.25 31.98
N CYS A 316 -32.07 -19.88 31.79
CA CYS A 316 -33.15 -20.29 32.68
C CYS A 316 -33.28 -21.83 32.66
N PRO A 317 -33.24 -22.52 33.81
CA PRO A 317 -33.32 -23.99 33.85
C PRO A 317 -34.69 -24.52 33.42
N HIS A 318 -35.72 -23.68 33.38
CA HIS A 318 -37.08 -24.08 33.08
C HIS A 318 -37.50 -23.88 31.62
N CYS A 319 -36.90 -22.92 30.93
CA CYS A 319 -37.30 -22.56 29.55
C CYS A 319 -36.14 -22.33 28.59
N GLY A 320 -34.89 -22.44 29.05
CA GLY A 320 -33.69 -22.32 28.23
C GLY A 320 -33.33 -20.89 27.79
N LEU A 321 -34.19 -19.90 28.00
CA LEU A 321 -33.89 -18.50 27.65
C LEU A 321 -32.68 -17.98 28.41
N ILE A 322 -31.79 -17.29 27.70
CA ILE A 322 -30.58 -16.68 28.24
C ILE A 322 -30.92 -15.30 28.84
N TRP A 323 -30.48 -15.07 30.06
CA TRP A 323 -30.69 -13.82 30.79
C TRP A 323 -29.34 -13.21 31.18
N LEU A 324 -29.26 -11.88 31.06
CA LEU A 324 -28.21 -11.06 31.66
C LEU A 324 -28.72 -10.47 32.99
N LYS A 325 -28.06 -10.77 34.10
CA LYS A 325 -28.35 -10.17 35.39
C LYS A 325 -27.79 -8.76 35.44
N VAL A 326 -28.67 -7.78 35.27
CA VAL A 326 -28.34 -6.35 35.30
C VAL A 326 -28.50 -5.72 36.70
N SER A 327 -29.30 -6.34 37.58
CA SER A 327 -29.48 -5.94 38.99
C SER A 327 -30.20 -7.04 39.79
N GLY A 328 -30.33 -6.89 41.13
CA GLY A 328 -31.18 -7.74 41.98
C GLY A 328 -30.46 -8.81 42.84
N CYS A 329 -31.25 -9.49 43.69
CA CYS A 329 -30.79 -10.46 44.68
C CYS A 329 -30.23 -11.76 44.06
N GLN A 330 -29.31 -12.44 44.76
CA GLN A 330 -28.74 -13.73 44.32
C GLN A 330 -29.65 -14.93 44.60
N TYR A 331 -30.48 -14.82 45.64
CA TYR A 331 -31.17 -15.97 46.25
C TYR A 331 -32.62 -16.18 45.79
N GLY A 332 -33.16 -15.31 44.93
CA GLY A 332 -34.51 -15.49 44.37
C GLY A 332 -34.91 -14.38 43.40
N THR A 333 -35.28 -14.77 42.18
CA THR A 333 -35.92 -13.91 41.16
C THR A 333 -36.83 -14.78 40.29
N THR A 334 -37.58 -14.20 39.35
CA THR A 334 -38.43 -14.96 38.41
C THR A 334 -37.96 -14.79 36.97
N CYS A 335 -38.06 -15.85 36.16
CA CYS A 335 -37.71 -15.79 34.75
C CYS A 335 -38.65 -14.81 34.01
N GLY A 336 -38.08 -13.81 33.31
CA GLY A 336 -38.85 -12.76 32.65
C GLY A 336 -39.19 -11.56 33.54
N ASN A 337 -38.55 -11.45 34.71
CA ASN A 337 -38.61 -10.24 35.54
C ASN A 337 -37.62 -9.20 35.00
N PHE A 338 -38.13 -8.03 34.66
CA PHE A 338 -37.31 -6.87 34.29
C PHE A 338 -37.13 -5.96 35.51
N PRO A 339 -36.01 -5.21 35.61
CA PRO A 339 -35.86 -4.22 36.66
C PRO A 339 -36.96 -3.15 36.57
N ASP A 340 -37.52 -2.74 37.72
CA ASP A 340 -38.68 -1.82 37.82
C ASP A 340 -38.44 -0.41 37.27
N LYS A 341 -37.22 -0.09 36.82
CA LYS A 341 -36.91 1.13 36.08
C LYS A 341 -35.88 0.82 35.00
N ASP A 342 -36.12 1.34 33.80
CA ASP A 342 -35.10 1.71 32.81
C ASP A 342 -34.20 2.80 33.42
N ASP A 343 -33.46 2.43 34.46
CA ASP A 343 -32.21 3.09 34.72
C ASP A 343 -31.36 2.75 33.50
N ASN A 344 -31.29 3.67 32.52
CA ASN A 344 -30.30 3.75 31.45
C ASN A 344 -28.87 3.89 32.03
N LYS A 345 -28.54 3.08 33.05
CA LYS A 345 -27.22 2.91 33.64
C LYS A 345 -26.24 2.39 32.58
N PHE A 346 -26.71 1.63 31.59
CA PHE A 346 -25.90 1.21 30.46
C PHE A 346 -25.50 2.36 29.53
N GLU A 347 -26.36 3.36 29.29
CA GLU A 347 -26.01 4.52 28.42
C GLU A 347 -24.88 5.40 29.00
N LYS A 348 -24.61 5.32 30.30
CA LYS A 348 -23.53 6.08 30.95
C LYS A 348 -22.19 5.35 31.01
N TYR A 349 -22.10 4.09 30.58
CA TYR A 349 -20.81 3.42 30.39
C TYR A 349 -20.16 3.91 29.09
N LYS A 350 -19.82 5.21 29.02
CA LYS A 350 -18.72 5.61 28.14
C LYS A 350 -17.48 4.97 28.75
N PHE A 351 -16.99 3.88 28.14
CA PHE A 351 -15.78 3.15 28.51
C PHE A 351 -14.55 4.08 28.51
N HIS A 352 -14.40 4.88 29.55
CA HIS A 352 -13.14 5.55 29.85
C HIS A 352 -12.32 4.53 30.63
N SER A 353 -11.11 4.23 30.17
CA SER A 353 -10.29 3.18 30.76
C SER A 353 -9.99 3.55 32.23
N ARG A 354 -10.55 2.78 33.16
CA ARG A 354 -10.30 2.93 34.60
C ARG A 354 -8.81 2.82 34.90
N TYR A 355 -8.09 2.08 34.07
CA TYR A 355 -6.65 1.91 34.13
C TYR A 355 -5.98 2.49 32.89
N THR A 356 -4.79 3.04 33.08
CA THR A 356 -3.86 3.35 32.00
C THR A 356 -2.73 2.33 32.07
N PHE A 357 -2.48 1.60 30.99
CA PHE A 357 -1.41 0.60 30.94
C PHE A 357 -0.16 1.17 30.28
N ASN A 358 0.99 0.80 30.81
CA ASN A 358 2.28 0.96 30.16
C ASN A 358 2.87 -0.44 29.95
N ILE A 359 2.93 -0.85 28.68
CA ILE A 359 3.39 -2.16 28.23
C ILE A 359 4.72 -1.97 27.52
N SER A 360 5.76 -2.60 28.04
CA SER A 360 7.12 -2.52 27.49
C SER A 360 7.78 -3.89 27.51
N ASP A 361 8.97 -3.99 26.93
CA ASP A 361 9.84 -5.17 27.05
C ASP A 361 10.14 -5.57 28.50
N LYS A 362 10.09 -4.62 29.44
CA LYS A 362 10.32 -4.84 30.87
C LYS A 362 9.11 -5.38 31.63
N GLY A 363 7.93 -5.40 31.02
CA GLY A 363 6.70 -5.86 31.68
C GLY A 363 5.49 -4.95 31.44
N VAL A 364 4.42 -5.30 32.15
CA VAL A 364 3.16 -4.53 32.20
C VAL A 364 3.10 -3.78 33.53
N SER A 365 2.83 -2.48 33.47
CA SER A 365 2.50 -1.65 34.63
C SER A 365 1.21 -0.88 34.36
N TYR A 366 0.51 -0.47 35.41
CA TYR A 366 -0.74 0.26 35.27
C TYR A 366 -0.92 1.32 36.36
N THR A 367 -1.68 2.36 36.04
CA THR A 367 -2.13 3.38 37.00
C THR A 367 -3.65 3.45 36.99
N GLU A 368 -4.25 3.50 38.18
CA GLU A 368 -5.70 3.68 38.32
C GLU A 368 -6.06 5.17 38.22
N ASN A 369 -6.98 5.51 37.32
CA ASN A 369 -7.47 6.86 37.13
C ASN A 369 -8.50 7.20 38.22
N LYS A 370 -8.03 7.84 39.31
CA LYS A 370 -8.84 8.15 40.51
C LYS A 370 -10.01 9.11 40.27
N ASP A 371 -9.99 9.90 39.20
CA ASP A 371 -11.06 10.85 38.85
C ASP A 371 -12.40 10.16 38.52
N PHE A 372 -12.40 8.83 38.34
CA PHE A 372 -13.60 8.05 38.06
C PHE A 372 -14.44 7.74 39.32
N MET A 373 -13.81 7.59 40.49
CA MET A 373 -14.47 7.14 41.73
C MET A 373 -15.45 8.16 42.33
N GLN A 374 -15.33 9.46 42.01
CA GLN A 374 -16.19 10.49 42.60
C GLN A 374 -17.61 10.58 41.99
N LYS A 375 -17.89 9.88 40.88
CA LYS A 375 -19.20 9.96 40.19
C LYS A 375 -20.11 8.73 40.35
N SER A 376 -19.68 7.67 41.04
CA SER A 376 -20.42 6.39 41.12
C SER A 376 -20.99 6.05 42.51
N GLN A 377 -20.89 6.92 43.50
CA GLN A 377 -21.58 6.72 44.79
C GLN A 377 -23.08 7.03 44.65
N ILE A 378 -23.88 6.02 44.24
CA ILE A 378 -25.34 6.09 44.26
C ILE A 378 -25.84 5.47 45.56
N THR A 379 -26.46 6.30 46.40
CA THR A 379 -27.25 5.91 47.57
C THR A 379 -28.42 5.02 47.17
N HIS A 380 -28.53 3.84 47.79
CA HIS A 380 -29.66 2.92 47.59
C HIS A 380 -30.99 3.56 48.07
N PRO A 381 -32.01 3.76 47.21
CA PRO A 381 -33.34 4.09 47.68
C PRO A 381 -34.02 2.83 48.23
N LYS A 382 -34.70 2.97 49.38
CA LYS A 382 -35.53 1.91 49.95
C LYS A 382 -36.72 1.58 49.03
N LYS A 383 -37.01 0.28 48.94
CA LYS A 383 -38.13 -0.35 48.22
C LYS A 383 -39.47 0.32 48.48
N TYR A 384 -40.21 0.60 47.41
CA TYR A 384 -41.67 0.64 47.41
C TYR A 384 -42.15 -0.06 46.14
N VAL A 385 -42.94 -1.13 46.29
CA VAL A 385 -43.52 -1.89 45.18
C VAL A 385 -44.98 -1.45 45.09
N ASP A 386 -45.36 -0.86 43.96
CA ASP A 386 -46.76 -0.59 43.63
C ASP A 386 -47.38 -1.87 43.03
N PRO A 387 -48.46 -2.45 43.59
CA PRO A 387 -49.04 -3.71 43.13
C PRO A 387 -49.79 -3.65 41.79
N SER A 388 -49.78 -2.53 41.07
CA SER A 388 -50.75 -2.27 39.99
C SER A 388 -50.29 -2.55 38.54
N GLU A 389 -49.02 -2.88 38.27
CA GLU A 389 -48.57 -3.17 36.90
C GLU A 389 -48.66 -4.66 36.51
N LYS A 390 -49.90 -5.16 36.39
CA LYS A 390 -50.19 -6.44 35.74
C LYS A 390 -50.66 -6.16 34.32
N ASN A 391 -49.75 -6.14 33.33
CA ASN A 391 -50.03 -6.55 31.92
C ASN A 391 -48.88 -6.35 30.90
N GLN A 392 -47.61 -6.34 31.31
CA GLN A 392 -46.54 -6.57 30.33
C GLN A 392 -46.35 -8.07 30.10
N LYS A 393 -46.43 -8.53 28.84
CA LYS A 393 -46.12 -9.92 28.45
C LYS A 393 -44.67 -10.19 28.85
N LYS A 394 -44.47 -10.90 29.96
CA LYS A 394 -43.15 -11.34 30.39
C LYS A 394 -42.58 -12.27 29.31
N LEU A 395 -41.41 -11.93 28.75
CA LEU A 395 -40.71 -12.73 27.75
C LEU A 395 -40.17 -14.06 28.31
N GLY A 396 -40.37 -14.36 29.61
CA GLY A 396 -39.91 -15.57 30.29
C GLY A 396 -41.02 -16.46 30.84
N CYS A 397 -40.66 -17.64 31.34
CA CYS A 397 -41.62 -18.63 31.86
C CYS A 397 -42.25 -18.28 33.22
N GLY A 398 -41.83 -17.19 33.87
CA GLY A 398 -42.38 -16.72 35.14
C GLY A 398 -42.01 -17.57 36.37
N LYS A 399 -41.37 -18.73 36.20
CA LYS A 399 -40.95 -19.58 37.32
C LYS A 399 -39.83 -18.94 38.13
N GLU A 400 -39.83 -19.23 39.42
CA GLU A 400 -38.79 -18.82 40.35
C GLU A 400 -37.46 -19.49 40.00
N ILE A 401 -36.39 -18.70 40.08
CA ILE A 401 -35.02 -19.10 39.86
C ILE A 401 -34.14 -18.55 40.98
N ILE A 402 -33.24 -19.40 41.47
CA ILE A 402 -32.19 -19.01 42.40
C ILE A 402 -30.94 -18.76 41.55
N TRP A 403 -30.55 -17.50 41.39
CA TRP A 403 -29.52 -17.12 40.42
C TRP A 403 -28.17 -17.75 40.71
N VAL A 404 -27.79 -17.85 42.00
CA VAL A 404 -26.51 -18.43 42.41
C VAL A 404 -26.42 -19.92 42.05
N ASP A 405 -27.54 -20.64 42.11
CA ASP A 405 -27.59 -22.08 41.85
C ASP A 405 -27.60 -22.45 40.36
N ILE A 406 -27.91 -21.49 39.48
CA ILE A 406 -27.89 -21.73 38.04
C ILE A 406 -26.41 -21.79 37.58
N PRO A 407 -25.98 -22.83 36.84
CA PRO A 407 -24.64 -22.86 36.29
C PRO A 407 -24.42 -21.76 35.24
N ALA A 408 -23.17 -21.30 35.10
CA ALA A 408 -22.79 -20.46 33.97
C ALA A 408 -23.02 -21.22 32.65
N LEU A 409 -23.22 -20.47 31.55
CA LEU A 409 -23.38 -21.06 30.23
C LEU A 409 -22.17 -21.93 29.83
N SER A 410 -22.44 -23.03 29.13
CA SER A 410 -21.37 -23.87 28.58
C SER A 410 -20.56 -23.11 27.51
N PRO A 411 -19.29 -23.48 27.26
CA PRO A 411 -18.48 -22.86 26.20
C PRO A 411 -19.15 -22.88 24.82
N GLN A 412 -19.95 -23.91 24.53
CA GLN A 412 -20.67 -24.03 23.27
C GLN A 412 -21.85 -23.06 23.18
N GLN A 413 -22.65 -22.92 24.25
CA GLN A 413 -23.72 -21.92 24.34
C GLN A 413 -23.17 -20.49 24.29
N LEU A 414 -22.03 -20.23 24.94
CA LEU A 414 -21.33 -18.95 24.84
C LEU A 414 -20.86 -18.69 23.40
N LYS A 415 -20.33 -19.71 22.71
CA LYS A 415 -19.91 -19.59 21.31
C LYS A 415 -21.08 -19.31 20.36
N GLU A 416 -22.25 -19.90 20.62
CA GLU A 416 -23.50 -19.64 19.88
C GLU A 416 -24.07 -18.24 20.16
N LEU A 417 -23.88 -17.69 21.37
CA LEU A 417 -24.19 -16.30 21.72
C LEU A 417 -23.21 -15.28 21.14
N ILE A 418 -21.93 -15.66 21.04
CA ILE A 418 -20.82 -14.83 20.55
C ILE A 418 -20.62 -15.04 19.03
N ASP A 419 -21.51 -15.79 18.38
CA ASP A 419 -21.45 -16.04 16.93
C ASP A 419 -21.36 -14.70 16.18
N PRO A 420 -20.45 -14.55 15.19
CA PRO A 420 -20.17 -13.31 14.50
C PRO A 420 -21.39 -12.55 13.99
N GLY A 421 -22.52 -13.21 13.69
CA GLY A 421 -23.76 -12.53 13.33
C GLY A 421 -24.34 -11.60 14.40
N LEU A 422 -24.11 -11.86 15.69
CA LEU A 422 -24.56 -11.00 16.79
C LEU A 422 -23.57 -9.84 17.04
N MET A 423 -22.27 -10.09 16.88
CA MET A 423 -21.24 -9.04 16.94
C MET A 423 -21.29 -8.12 15.72
N ASP A 424 -21.66 -8.63 14.55
CA ASP A 424 -21.97 -7.85 13.35
C ASP A 424 -23.26 -7.04 13.54
N TYR A 425 -24.26 -7.56 14.26
CA TYR A 425 -25.46 -6.80 14.63
C TYR A 425 -25.14 -5.64 15.59
N PHE A 426 -24.22 -5.82 16.54
CA PHE A 426 -23.71 -4.73 17.40
C PHE A 426 -22.69 -3.82 16.68
N ALA A 427 -21.96 -4.32 15.67
CA ALA A 427 -21.04 -3.55 14.84
C ALA A 427 -21.72 -2.84 13.66
N GLN A 428 -22.97 -3.17 13.33
CA GLN A 428 -23.80 -2.44 12.37
C GLN A 428 -24.20 -1.04 12.88
N GLU A 429 -23.83 -0.68 14.11
CA GLU A 429 -23.79 0.68 14.65
C GLU A 429 -22.45 1.40 14.35
N VAL A 430 -21.60 0.93 13.43
CA VAL A 430 -20.64 1.83 12.78
C VAL A 430 -21.47 2.85 11.99
N PRO A 431 -21.42 4.16 12.32
CA PRO A 431 -22.22 5.14 11.63
C PRO A 431 -21.90 5.05 10.13
N LYS A 432 -22.91 4.77 9.29
CA LYS A 432 -22.75 4.76 7.82
C LYS A 432 -22.08 6.05 7.31
N GLU A 433 -22.14 7.14 8.08
CA GLU A 433 -21.44 8.39 7.83
C GLU A 433 -19.92 8.31 7.96
N GLU A 434 -19.35 7.51 8.85
CA GLU A 434 -17.90 7.43 9.06
C GLU A 434 -17.21 6.67 7.92
N LEU A 435 -17.79 5.54 7.51
CA LEU A 435 -17.36 4.81 6.31
C LEU A 435 -17.56 5.64 5.03
N ARG A 436 -18.66 6.40 4.94
CA ARG A 436 -18.94 7.31 3.82
C ARG A 436 -17.99 8.51 3.81
N ASN A 437 -17.56 9.00 4.97
CA ASN A 437 -16.58 10.09 5.11
C ASN A 437 -15.17 9.63 4.75
N ILE A 438 -14.79 8.40 5.11
CA ILE A 438 -13.52 7.79 4.70
C ILE A 438 -13.50 7.60 3.17
N LEU A 439 -14.58 7.05 2.60
CA LEU A 439 -14.74 6.90 1.15
C LEU A 439 -14.73 8.25 0.42
N MET A 440 -15.44 9.27 0.92
CA MET A 440 -15.43 10.61 0.32
C MET A 440 -14.07 11.31 0.42
N LYS A 441 -13.32 11.12 1.52
CA LYS A 441 -11.96 11.68 1.67
C LYS A 441 -10.99 11.01 0.69
N ALA A 442 -11.05 9.69 0.54
CA ALA A 442 -10.27 8.96 -0.45
C ALA A 442 -10.60 9.42 -1.88
N GLN A 443 -11.90 9.56 -2.20
CA GLN A 443 -12.35 9.98 -3.53
C GLN A 443 -11.94 11.42 -3.88
N LYS A 444 -11.97 12.35 -2.91
CA LYS A 444 -11.48 13.73 -3.07
C LYS A 444 -9.95 13.80 -3.23
N SER A 445 -9.21 12.98 -2.51
CA SER A 445 -7.75 12.89 -2.64
C SER A 445 -7.35 12.44 -4.05
N VAL A 446 -7.98 11.37 -4.55
CA VAL A 446 -7.75 10.86 -5.91
C VAL A 446 -8.11 11.91 -6.96
N GLN A 447 -9.25 12.59 -6.82
CA GLN A 447 -9.66 13.63 -7.77
C GLN A 447 -8.67 14.81 -7.81
N SER A 448 -8.16 15.25 -6.65
CA SER A 448 -7.17 16.34 -6.59
C SER A 448 -5.84 15.98 -7.27
N GLN A 449 -5.41 14.72 -7.15
CA GLN A 449 -4.18 14.24 -7.80
C GLN A 449 -4.35 14.11 -9.32
N VAL A 450 -5.54 13.66 -9.77
CA VAL A 450 -5.89 13.61 -11.20
C VAL A 450 -5.92 15.02 -11.80
N ASP A 451 -6.47 16.00 -11.10
CA ASP A 451 -6.56 17.38 -11.58
C ASP A 451 -5.18 18.08 -11.56
N GLN A 452 -4.33 17.76 -10.58
CA GLN A 452 -2.93 18.18 -10.55
C GLN A 452 -2.15 17.59 -11.75
N ALA A 453 -2.26 16.29 -12.01
CA ALA A 453 -1.62 15.64 -13.15
C ALA A 453 -2.08 16.24 -14.49
N LYS A 454 -3.38 16.54 -14.65
CA LYS A 454 -3.91 17.23 -15.84
C LYS A 454 -3.36 18.64 -16.01
N SER A 455 -3.12 19.36 -14.91
CA SER A 455 -2.52 20.70 -14.95
C SER A 455 -1.05 20.69 -15.36
N GLU A 456 -0.31 19.65 -14.96
CA GLU A 456 1.10 19.44 -15.29
C GLU A 456 1.29 18.89 -16.72
N THR A 457 0.27 18.27 -17.30
CA THR A 457 0.30 17.71 -18.67
C THR A 457 -0.10 18.73 -19.75
N LYS A 458 -0.20 20.02 -19.44
CA LYS A 458 -0.41 21.05 -20.48
C LYS A 458 0.81 21.09 -21.41
N VAL A 459 0.68 20.40 -22.53
CA VAL A 459 1.59 20.44 -23.68
C VAL A 459 1.78 21.90 -24.10
N ILE A 460 2.96 22.44 -23.80
CA ILE A 460 3.40 23.71 -24.37
C ILE A 460 3.76 23.41 -25.84
N ARG A 461 2.80 23.66 -26.74
CA ARG A 461 3.09 23.83 -28.16
C ARG A 461 3.78 25.19 -28.30
N LEU A 462 5.09 25.16 -28.52
CA LEU A 462 5.89 26.31 -28.99
C LEU A 462 6.21 26.14 -30.47
#